data_AF-A0A5E7YRR8-F1
#
_entry.id   AF-A0A5E7YRR8-F1
#
_cell.length_a   1.000
_cell.length_b   1.000
_cell.length_c   1.000
_cell.angle_alpha   90.00
_cell.angle_beta   90.00
_cell.angle_gamma   90.00
#
_symmetry.space_group_name_H-M   'P 1'
#
loop_
_entity.id
_entity.type
_entity.pdbx_description
1 polymer ?
#
loop_
_entity_poly.entity_id
_entity_poly.type
_entity_poly.pdbx_seq_one_letter_code
_entity_poly.pdbx_strand_id
1 'polypeptide(L)'
;MTTASKRAPAPAHSTHGLASPGKFFASIRPLFGTMAQAQVEGIQAKLAAFAAQASPLAYVAYGLATSFHETGAKMQPVPEIGRGRSKAYGKPGEHAGQIAYGRGDVQLTWDYNYERADAELGLKGKLTSNYDRALETEISAQIMVLGMTEGWFTSRKFSTYLPAKGPATLVQFTSARRIINGIDRAEKVAGYAMSFQAALIAGGWA
;
A
#
# COMPACT_ATOMS: atom_id res chain seq x y z
N MET A 1 21.70 -11.34 -38.42
CA MET A 1 20.36 -11.80 -37.98
C MET A 1 20.04 -11.06 -36.70
N THR A 2 19.17 -10.04 -36.79
CA THR A 2 18.87 -9.14 -35.67
C THR A 2 17.58 -9.62 -35.02
N THR A 3 17.68 -10.24 -33.85
CA THR A 3 16.52 -10.67 -33.06
C THR A 3 15.83 -9.45 -32.47
N ALA A 4 14.70 -9.05 -33.05
CA ALA A 4 13.81 -8.05 -32.48
C ALA A 4 13.22 -8.59 -31.17
N SER A 5 13.58 -7.94 -30.05
CA SER A 5 13.00 -8.22 -28.74
C SER A 5 11.51 -7.87 -28.76
N LYS A 6 10.64 -8.88 -28.72
CA LYS A 6 9.18 -8.73 -28.62
C LYS A 6 8.88 -8.08 -27.26
N ARG A 7 8.53 -6.80 -27.28
CA ARG A 7 8.06 -6.05 -26.11
C ARG A 7 6.87 -6.81 -25.51
N ALA A 8 6.92 -7.08 -24.20
CA ALA A 8 5.78 -7.61 -23.48
C ALA A 8 4.58 -6.67 -23.66
N PRO A 9 3.34 -7.19 -23.80
CA PRO A 9 2.17 -6.34 -23.91
C PRO A 9 2.05 -5.50 -22.64
N ALA A 10 1.76 -4.21 -22.81
CA ALA A 10 1.34 -3.37 -21.70
C ALA A 10 0.13 -4.04 -21.00
N PRO A 11 0.06 -4.05 -19.66
CA PRO A 11 -1.08 -4.61 -18.97
C PRO A 11 -2.35 -3.91 -19.47
N ALA A 12 -3.40 -4.69 -19.72
CA ALA A 12 -4.69 -4.20 -20.14
C ALA A 12 -5.11 -3.02 -19.25
N HIS A 13 -5.54 -1.90 -19.85
CA HIS A 13 -6.09 -0.78 -19.10
C HIS A 13 -7.18 -1.32 -18.18
N SER A 14 -6.97 -1.22 -16.87
CA SER A 14 -7.97 -1.63 -15.90
C SER A 14 -9.23 -0.83 -16.17
N THR A 15 -10.36 -1.51 -16.42
CA THR A 15 -11.68 -0.86 -16.47
C THR A 15 -12.05 -0.27 -15.11
N HIS A 16 -11.31 -0.64 -14.07
CA HIS A 16 -11.42 -0.16 -12.71
C HIS A 16 -10.46 1.02 -12.48
N GLY A 17 -10.94 2.15 -11.96
CA GLY A 17 -10.11 3.34 -11.74
C GLY A 17 -10.89 4.61 -11.43
N LEU A 18 -10.19 5.75 -11.43
CA LEU A 18 -10.80 7.08 -11.27
C LEU A 18 -11.34 7.60 -12.60
N ALA A 19 -12.65 7.83 -12.70
CA ALA A 19 -13.25 8.54 -13.83
C ALA A 19 -12.86 10.02 -13.90
N SER A 20 -12.50 10.64 -12.77
CA SER A 20 -12.13 12.06 -12.67
C SER A 20 -10.95 12.26 -11.72
N PRO A 21 -9.71 11.92 -12.13
CA PRO A 21 -8.52 12.06 -11.27
C PRO A 21 -8.33 13.48 -10.72
N GLY A 22 -8.64 14.51 -11.52
CA GLY A 22 -8.55 15.91 -11.07
C GLY A 22 -9.46 16.23 -9.87
N LYS A 23 -10.68 15.68 -9.83
CA LYS A 23 -11.59 15.86 -8.69
C LYS A 23 -11.07 15.17 -7.43
N PHE A 24 -10.56 13.94 -7.58
CA PHE A 24 -9.93 13.21 -6.49
C PHE A 24 -8.75 13.99 -5.88
N PHE A 25 -7.81 14.45 -6.71
CA PHE A 25 -6.64 15.18 -6.23
C PHE A 25 -6.99 16.55 -5.64
N ALA A 26 -7.99 17.24 -6.19
CA ALA A 26 -8.51 18.47 -5.60
C ALA A 26 -9.08 18.23 -4.19
N SER A 27 -9.83 17.13 -3.99
CA SER A 27 -10.43 16.78 -2.70
C SER A 27 -9.40 16.43 -1.61
N ILE A 28 -8.28 15.81 -1.95
CA ILE A 28 -7.26 15.43 -0.95
C ILE A 28 -6.18 16.49 -0.70
N ARG A 29 -6.07 17.51 -1.57
CA ARG A 29 -5.05 18.57 -1.43
C ARG A 29 -5.00 19.20 -0.03
N PRO A 30 -6.13 19.46 0.67
CA PRO A 30 -6.08 19.99 2.04
C PRO A 30 -5.34 19.11 3.05
N LEU A 31 -5.20 17.80 2.81
CA LEU A 31 -4.44 16.89 3.68
C LEU A 31 -2.92 17.13 3.62
N PHE A 32 -2.44 17.74 2.53
CA PHE A 32 -1.01 17.94 2.26
C PHE A 32 -0.60 19.42 2.28
N GLY A 33 -1.56 20.34 2.20
CA GLY A 33 -1.30 21.74 1.90
C GLY A 33 -0.81 21.90 0.47
N THR A 34 0.52 21.95 0.29
CA THR A 34 1.14 21.88 -1.04
C THR A 34 1.51 20.44 -1.35
N MET A 35 0.98 19.91 -2.45
CA MET A 35 1.20 18.53 -2.85
C MET A 35 2.39 18.44 -3.81
N ALA A 36 3.43 17.73 -3.41
CA ALA A 36 4.62 17.48 -4.21
C ALA A 36 4.34 16.44 -5.31
N GLN A 37 5.09 16.52 -6.40
CA GLN A 37 4.98 15.57 -7.51
C GLN A 37 5.21 14.11 -7.05
N ALA A 38 6.17 13.88 -6.16
CA ALA A 38 6.40 12.56 -5.58
C ALA A 38 5.18 12.03 -4.80
N GLN A 39 4.39 12.89 -4.13
CA GLN A 39 3.17 12.44 -3.45
C GLN A 39 2.11 12.01 -4.47
N VAL A 40 1.98 12.73 -5.58
CA VAL A 40 1.08 12.37 -6.71
C VAL A 40 1.44 10.99 -7.24
N GLU A 41 2.71 10.79 -7.60
CA GLU A 41 3.21 9.53 -8.18
C GLU A 41 3.01 8.36 -7.22
N GLY A 42 3.30 8.57 -5.94
CA GLY A 42 3.06 7.57 -4.92
C GLY A 42 1.58 7.17 -4.84
N ILE A 43 0.68 8.16 -4.74
CA ILE A 43 -0.77 7.90 -4.72
C ILE A 43 -1.21 7.17 -6.00
N GLN A 44 -0.69 7.55 -7.17
CA GLN A 44 -1.01 6.92 -8.44
C GLN A 44 -0.58 5.45 -8.49
N ALA A 45 0.62 5.11 -8.00
CA ALA A 45 1.08 3.73 -7.91
C ALA A 45 0.14 2.86 -7.06
N LYS A 46 -0.32 3.41 -5.92
CA LYS A 46 -1.30 2.73 -5.04
C LYS A 46 -2.66 2.57 -5.70
N LEU A 47 -3.16 3.60 -6.38
CA LEU A 47 -4.40 3.52 -7.14
C LEU A 47 -4.29 2.48 -8.26
N ALA A 48 -3.16 2.42 -8.98
CA ALA A 48 -2.92 1.42 -10.02
C ALA A 48 -2.91 0.00 -9.44
N ALA A 49 -2.24 -0.23 -8.30
CA ALA A 49 -2.22 -1.52 -7.63
C ALA A 49 -3.62 -1.95 -7.16
N PHE A 50 -4.43 -1.03 -6.61
CA PHE A 50 -5.82 -1.31 -6.23
C PHE A 50 -6.73 -1.56 -7.44
N ALA A 51 -6.53 -0.82 -8.54
CA ALA A 51 -7.27 -0.98 -9.79
C ALA A 51 -7.01 -2.35 -10.45
N ALA A 52 -5.76 -2.82 -10.42
CA ALA A 52 -5.39 -4.15 -10.93
C ALA A 52 -6.13 -5.29 -10.21
N GLN A 53 -6.58 -5.06 -8.98
CA GLN A 53 -7.35 -6.00 -8.16
C GLN A 53 -8.86 -5.72 -8.16
N ALA A 54 -9.33 -4.76 -8.98
CA ALA A 54 -10.72 -4.27 -8.98
C ALA A 54 -11.24 -3.95 -7.56
N SER A 55 -10.39 -3.31 -6.75
CA SER A 55 -10.63 -3.22 -5.32
C SER A 55 -11.83 -2.32 -4.95
N PRO A 56 -12.67 -2.75 -3.99
CA PRO A 56 -13.76 -1.94 -3.46
C PRO A 56 -13.31 -0.57 -2.98
N LEU A 57 -14.17 0.44 -3.16
CA LEU A 57 -13.94 1.83 -2.77
C LEU A 57 -13.44 1.98 -1.32
N ALA A 58 -14.08 1.27 -0.38
CA ALA A 58 -13.68 1.29 1.03
C ALA A 58 -12.25 0.79 1.26
N TYR A 59 -11.78 -0.19 0.47
CA TYR A 59 -10.46 -0.80 0.65
C TYR A 59 -9.39 0.18 0.19
N VAL A 60 -9.63 0.84 -0.95
CA VAL A 60 -8.75 1.88 -1.48
C VAL A 60 -8.66 3.06 -0.52
N ALA A 61 -9.79 3.52 0.01
CA ALA A 61 -9.83 4.60 0.99
C ALA A 61 -8.97 4.29 2.22
N TYR A 62 -9.11 3.09 2.77
CA TYR A 62 -8.36 2.66 3.95
C TYR A 62 -6.87 2.43 3.67
N GLY A 63 -6.53 1.86 2.51
CA GLY A 63 -5.14 1.67 2.10
C GLY A 63 -4.38 2.98 1.89
N LEU A 64 -5.00 3.97 1.24
CA LEU A 64 -4.42 5.30 1.09
C LEU A 64 -4.23 6.00 2.44
N ALA A 65 -5.21 5.88 3.35
CA ALA A 65 -5.11 6.40 4.71
C ALA A 65 -3.98 5.75 5.51
N THR A 66 -3.80 4.44 5.35
CA THR A 66 -2.70 3.69 5.96
C THR A 66 -1.36 4.22 5.45
N SER A 67 -1.14 4.23 4.13
CA SER A 67 0.10 4.76 3.53
C SER A 67 0.37 6.20 3.96
N PHE A 68 -0.65 7.06 3.99
CA PHE A 68 -0.51 8.43 4.47
C PHE A 68 -0.01 8.49 5.92
N HIS A 69 -0.56 7.66 6.80
CA HIS A 69 -0.15 7.62 8.19
C HIS A 69 1.27 7.08 8.37
N GLU A 70 1.56 5.91 7.80
CA GLU A 70 2.83 5.19 8.00
C GLU A 70 4.02 5.91 7.36
N THR A 71 3.79 6.63 6.25
CA THR A 71 4.87 7.36 5.55
C THR A 71 5.04 8.80 6.03
N GLY A 72 4.23 9.26 7.00
CA GLY A 72 4.22 10.64 7.46
C GLY A 72 3.82 11.62 6.35
N ALA A 73 2.73 11.32 5.64
CA ALA A 73 2.18 12.07 4.51
C ALA A 73 3.09 12.17 3.27
N LYS A 74 4.23 11.48 3.22
CA LYS A 74 5.11 11.46 2.04
C LYS A 74 4.48 10.73 0.86
N MET A 75 3.59 9.76 1.15
CA MET A 75 3.00 8.85 0.15
C MET A 75 4.06 8.12 -0.68
N GLN A 76 5.28 8.00 -0.18
CA GLN A 76 6.37 7.24 -0.77
C GLN A 76 6.85 6.22 0.27
N PRO A 77 7.28 5.03 -0.15
CA PRO A 77 7.78 4.03 0.77
C PRO A 77 8.97 4.57 1.56
N VAL A 78 9.03 4.25 2.85
CA VAL A 78 10.09 4.73 3.75
C VAL A 78 10.74 3.57 4.49
N PRO A 79 12.05 3.65 4.79
CA PRO A 79 12.67 2.73 5.73
C PRO A 79 12.30 3.09 7.18
N GLU A 80 12.19 2.08 8.02
CA GLU A 80 12.02 2.22 9.46
C GLU A 80 13.18 3.03 10.07
N ILE A 81 12.84 4.03 10.87
CA ILE A 81 13.84 4.80 11.62
C ILE A 81 14.51 3.86 12.63
N GLY A 82 15.85 3.85 12.63
CA GLY A 82 16.63 2.97 13.50
C GLY A 82 16.78 1.53 12.97
N ARG A 83 16.15 1.18 11.83
CA ARG A 83 16.37 -0.06 11.09
C ARG A 83 16.30 -1.32 11.98
N GLY A 84 15.26 -1.40 12.81
CA GLY A 84 15.04 -2.54 13.70
C GLY A 84 15.99 -2.63 14.89
N ARG A 85 16.79 -1.60 15.20
CA ARG A 85 17.67 -1.61 16.39
C ARG A 85 16.88 -2.03 17.64
N SER A 86 17.43 -3.00 18.36
CA SER A 86 16.82 -3.60 19.57
C SER A 86 15.56 -4.43 19.33
N LYS A 87 15.21 -4.74 18.07
CA LYS A 87 14.12 -5.65 17.69
C LYS A 87 14.66 -7.00 17.24
N ALA A 88 13.84 -8.03 17.35
CA ALA A 88 14.22 -9.38 16.92
C ALA A 88 14.51 -9.46 15.41
N TYR A 89 13.69 -8.81 14.57
CA TYR A 89 13.89 -8.66 13.13
C TYR A 89 15.02 -7.69 12.74
N GLY A 90 15.64 -7.02 13.71
CA GLY A 90 16.76 -6.09 13.50
C GLY A 90 18.13 -6.76 13.51
N LYS A 91 18.16 -8.09 13.50
CA LYS A 91 19.38 -8.91 13.43
C LYS A 91 19.56 -9.40 11.99
N PRO A 92 20.80 -9.77 11.59
CA PRO A 92 21.02 -10.47 10.32
C PRO A 92 20.11 -11.69 10.20
N GLY A 93 19.36 -11.75 9.10
CA GLY A 93 18.40 -12.81 8.79
C GLY A 93 18.95 -13.87 7.84
N GLU A 94 18.05 -14.65 7.24
CA GLU A 94 18.38 -15.86 6.48
C GLU A 94 18.90 -15.54 5.06
N HIS A 95 18.54 -14.37 4.53
CA HIS A 95 18.89 -13.97 3.17
C HIS A 95 20.22 -13.22 3.12
N ALA A 96 21.32 -13.98 3.22
CA ALA A 96 22.70 -13.48 3.21
C ALA A 96 22.99 -12.44 4.32
N GLY A 97 22.34 -12.59 5.48
CA GLY A 97 22.53 -11.70 6.62
C GLY A 97 21.88 -10.32 6.46
N GLN A 98 21.00 -10.13 5.47
CA GLN A 98 20.19 -8.92 5.36
C GLN A 98 19.34 -8.71 6.62
N ILE A 99 19.09 -7.45 6.97
CA ILE A 99 18.26 -7.11 8.13
C ILE A 99 16.84 -6.79 7.67
N ALA A 100 15.88 -7.58 8.15
CA ALA A 100 14.45 -7.50 7.81
C ALA A 100 13.69 -6.41 8.61
N TYR A 101 14.26 -5.21 8.71
CA TYR A 101 13.59 -4.05 9.30
C TYR A 101 12.46 -3.52 8.42
N GLY A 102 11.60 -2.67 8.97
CA GLY A 102 10.42 -2.11 8.30
C GLY A 102 10.75 -1.36 7.01
N ARG A 103 10.10 -1.72 5.90
CA ARG A 103 10.19 -0.97 4.63
C ARG A 103 8.81 -0.81 3.99
N GLY A 104 8.69 0.17 3.11
CA GLY A 104 7.48 0.35 2.32
C GLY A 104 6.38 1.15 3.00
N ASP A 105 5.22 1.20 2.35
CA ASP A 105 4.00 1.89 2.78
C ASP A 105 3.37 1.30 4.04
N VAL A 106 3.73 0.06 4.40
CA VAL A 106 3.17 -0.69 5.54
C VAL A 106 4.22 -1.20 6.52
N GLN A 107 5.49 -0.76 6.39
CA GLN A 107 6.59 -1.17 7.26
C GLN A 107 6.76 -2.70 7.36
N LEU A 108 6.93 -3.37 6.21
CA LEU A 108 7.16 -4.81 6.12
C LEU A 108 8.41 -5.23 6.92
N THR A 109 8.23 -6.09 7.90
CA THR A 109 9.29 -6.59 8.81
C THR A 109 9.36 -8.12 8.74
N TRP A 110 10.48 -8.72 9.20
CA TRP A 110 10.72 -10.18 9.25
C TRP A 110 10.96 -10.86 7.91
N ASP A 111 11.95 -11.75 7.83
CA ASP A 111 12.34 -12.47 6.61
C ASP A 111 11.16 -13.18 5.93
N TYR A 112 10.36 -13.90 6.71
CA TYR A 112 9.20 -14.65 6.19
C TYR A 112 8.16 -13.78 5.47
N ASN A 113 8.04 -12.49 5.85
CA ASN A 113 7.14 -11.57 5.16
C ASN A 113 7.73 -11.09 3.83
N TYR A 114 9.06 -10.91 3.75
CA TYR A 114 9.73 -10.60 2.48
C TYR A 114 9.71 -11.80 1.53
N GLU A 115 9.89 -13.02 2.04
CA GLU A 115 9.76 -14.26 1.27
C GLU A 115 8.37 -14.43 0.69
N ARG A 116 7.34 -14.24 1.53
CA ARG A 116 5.96 -14.28 1.07
C ARG A 116 5.70 -13.22 0.01
N ALA A 117 6.10 -11.98 0.26
CA ALA A 117 5.93 -10.90 -0.71
C ALA A 117 6.63 -11.20 -2.03
N ASP A 118 7.84 -11.77 -2.02
CA ASP A 118 8.55 -12.16 -3.24
C ASP A 118 7.77 -13.21 -4.04
N ALA A 119 7.29 -14.25 -3.35
CA ALA A 119 6.55 -15.35 -3.96
C ALA A 119 5.21 -14.89 -4.55
N GLU A 120 4.40 -14.19 -3.77
CA GLU A 120 3.05 -13.74 -4.15
C GLU A 120 3.08 -12.70 -5.28
N LEU A 121 4.15 -11.90 -5.36
CA LEU A 121 4.37 -10.94 -6.45
C LEU A 121 5.10 -11.56 -7.66
N GLY A 122 5.49 -12.84 -7.58
CA GLY A 122 6.21 -13.52 -8.65
C GLY A 122 7.57 -12.86 -8.97
N LEU A 123 8.24 -12.31 -7.96
CA LEU A 123 9.50 -11.57 -8.14
C LEU A 123 10.71 -12.49 -8.34
N LYS A 124 10.56 -13.80 -8.12
CA LYS A 124 11.56 -14.84 -8.41
C LYS A 124 12.89 -14.60 -7.68
N GLY A 125 12.80 -14.33 -6.39
CA GLY A 125 13.93 -14.13 -5.49
C GLY A 125 14.57 -12.73 -5.57
N LYS A 126 14.04 -11.82 -6.38
CA LYS A 126 14.60 -10.48 -6.51
C LYS A 126 14.38 -9.62 -5.25
N LEU A 127 13.26 -9.80 -4.55
CA LEU A 127 13.02 -9.13 -3.28
C LEU A 127 13.80 -9.83 -2.15
N THR A 128 13.83 -11.16 -2.11
CA THR A 128 14.61 -11.85 -1.07
C THR A 128 16.12 -11.63 -1.18
N SER A 129 16.65 -11.50 -2.40
CA SER A 129 18.05 -11.13 -2.62
C SER A 129 18.37 -9.66 -2.32
N ASN A 130 17.36 -8.79 -2.21
CA ASN A 130 17.53 -7.39 -1.85
C ASN A 130 16.25 -6.79 -1.24
N TYR A 131 16.20 -6.70 0.08
CA TYR A 131 15.04 -6.15 0.82
C TYR A 131 14.76 -4.69 0.53
N ASP A 132 15.76 -3.91 0.07
CA ASP A 132 15.52 -2.50 -0.29
C ASP A 132 14.63 -2.35 -1.53
N ARG A 133 14.37 -3.43 -2.28
CA ARG A 133 13.34 -3.43 -3.34
C ARG A 133 11.93 -3.18 -2.80
N ALA A 134 11.67 -3.43 -1.51
CA ALA A 134 10.43 -3.00 -0.85
C ALA A 134 10.30 -1.46 -0.72
N LEU A 135 11.35 -0.70 -1.04
CA LEU A 135 11.32 0.76 -1.17
C LEU A 135 11.09 1.22 -2.62
N GLU A 136 10.97 0.31 -3.58
CA GLU A 136 10.47 0.65 -4.92
C GLU A 136 8.96 0.91 -4.84
N THR A 137 8.50 2.06 -5.33
CA THR A 137 7.10 2.54 -5.17
C THR A 137 6.07 1.50 -5.64
N GLU A 138 6.28 0.89 -6.80
CA GLU A 138 5.36 -0.11 -7.36
C GLU A 138 5.33 -1.40 -6.54
N ILE A 139 6.49 -1.90 -6.10
CA ILE A 139 6.57 -3.11 -5.28
C ILE A 139 5.89 -2.86 -3.93
N SER A 140 6.20 -1.74 -3.27
CA SER A 140 5.58 -1.37 -2.00
C SER A 140 4.06 -1.27 -2.09
N ALA A 141 3.55 -0.65 -3.15
CA ALA A 141 2.11 -0.53 -3.39
C ALA A 141 1.46 -1.92 -3.54
N GLN A 142 2.06 -2.82 -4.31
CA GLN A 142 1.54 -4.18 -4.49
C GLN A 142 1.60 -5.00 -3.20
N ILE A 143 2.69 -4.91 -2.42
CA ILE A 143 2.81 -5.56 -1.10
C ILE A 143 1.69 -5.08 -0.17
N MET A 144 1.45 -3.77 -0.10
CA MET A 144 0.39 -3.21 0.72
C MET A 144 -0.98 -3.74 0.28
N VAL A 145 -1.31 -3.64 -1.00
CA VAL A 145 -2.64 -4.02 -1.52
C VAL A 145 -2.92 -5.50 -1.31
N LEU A 146 -2.01 -6.38 -1.72
CA LEU A 146 -2.20 -7.83 -1.57
C LEU A 146 -2.17 -8.23 -0.09
N GLY A 147 -1.21 -7.72 0.66
CA GLY A 147 -1.06 -8.06 2.08
C GLY A 147 -2.28 -7.67 2.92
N MET A 148 -2.91 -6.53 2.65
CA MET A 148 -4.15 -6.13 3.32
C MET A 148 -5.39 -6.88 2.80
N THR A 149 -5.37 -7.32 1.54
CA THR A 149 -6.47 -8.11 0.93
C THR A 149 -6.52 -9.53 1.45
N GLU A 150 -5.36 -10.12 1.67
CA GLU A 150 -5.22 -11.54 2.03
C GLU A 150 -4.82 -11.75 3.50
N GLY A 151 -4.46 -10.69 4.20
CA GLY A 151 -4.15 -10.70 5.63
C GLY A 151 -2.75 -11.22 5.95
N TRP A 152 -1.74 -10.83 5.18
CA TRP A 152 -0.36 -11.30 5.35
C TRP A 152 0.26 -10.89 6.69
N PHE A 153 -0.11 -9.73 7.21
CA PHE A 153 0.59 -9.11 8.35
C PHE A 153 0.07 -9.58 9.71
N THR A 154 -1.26 -9.69 9.86
CA THR A 154 -1.91 -9.98 11.15
C THR A 154 -2.96 -11.09 11.06
N SER A 155 -3.05 -11.80 9.94
CA SER A 155 -4.20 -12.65 9.52
C SER A 155 -5.52 -11.92 9.31
N ARG A 156 -5.60 -10.61 9.63
CA ARG A 156 -6.79 -9.80 9.40
C ARG A 156 -6.71 -9.14 8.02
N LYS A 157 -7.86 -9.06 7.36
CA LYS A 157 -7.97 -8.59 5.98
C LYS A 157 -9.07 -7.56 5.79
N PHE A 158 -9.06 -6.85 4.67
CA PHE A 158 -10.08 -5.87 4.32
C PHE A 158 -11.50 -6.40 4.48
N SER A 159 -11.79 -7.59 3.94
CA SER A 159 -13.13 -8.19 3.97
C SER A 159 -13.63 -8.58 5.36
N THR A 160 -12.76 -8.56 6.37
CA THR A 160 -13.17 -8.72 7.78
C THR A 160 -13.83 -7.46 8.34
N TYR A 161 -13.47 -6.27 7.86
CA TYR A 161 -13.87 -5.00 8.49
C TYR A 161 -14.61 -4.04 7.56
N LEU A 162 -14.36 -4.13 6.26
CA LEU A 162 -14.80 -3.15 5.29
C LEU A 162 -15.78 -3.77 4.29
N PRO A 163 -16.80 -3.02 3.85
CA PRO A 163 -17.77 -3.51 2.89
C PRO A 163 -17.14 -3.72 1.51
N ALA A 164 -17.59 -4.76 0.81
CA ALA A 164 -17.17 -5.03 -0.57
C ALA A 164 -17.83 -4.09 -1.60
N LYS A 165 -18.84 -3.31 -1.19
CA LYS A 165 -19.57 -2.35 -2.04
C LYS A 165 -19.89 -1.09 -1.24
N GLY A 166 -19.76 0.06 -1.90
CA GLY A 166 -20.11 1.34 -1.32
C GLY A 166 -19.12 1.85 -0.25
N PRO A 167 -19.48 2.94 0.44
CA PRO A 167 -18.65 3.55 1.47
C PRO A 167 -18.66 2.74 2.78
N ALA A 168 -17.58 2.83 3.54
CA ALA A 168 -17.51 2.38 4.93
C ALA A 168 -17.82 3.52 5.91
N THR A 169 -18.24 3.14 7.11
CA THR A 169 -18.44 4.05 8.25
C THR A 169 -17.12 4.32 8.99
N LEU A 170 -17.10 5.38 9.79
CA LEU A 170 -15.96 5.68 10.68
C LEU A 170 -15.61 4.50 11.59
N VAL A 171 -16.63 3.82 12.17
CA VAL A 171 -16.43 2.66 13.05
C VAL A 171 -15.76 1.49 12.32
N GLN A 172 -16.14 1.25 11.07
CA GLN A 172 -15.52 0.22 10.24
C GLN A 172 -14.06 0.55 9.93
N PHE A 173 -13.75 1.81 9.59
CA PHE A 173 -12.36 2.24 9.39
C PHE A 173 -11.51 2.19 10.67
N THR A 174 -12.07 2.58 11.82
CA THR A 174 -11.39 2.44 13.12
C THR A 174 -11.09 0.98 13.41
N SER A 175 -12.03 0.08 13.12
CA SER A 175 -11.86 -1.36 13.34
C SER A 175 -10.80 -1.98 12.43
N ALA A 176 -10.71 -1.49 11.18
CA ALA A 176 -9.77 -1.95 10.15
C ALA A 176 -8.29 -1.72 10.51
N ARG A 177 -7.98 -0.92 11.56
CA ARG A 177 -6.60 -0.74 12.05
C ARG A 177 -5.87 -2.04 12.35
N ARG A 178 -6.62 -3.05 12.78
CA ARG A 178 -6.14 -4.41 13.07
C ARG A 178 -5.54 -5.15 11.86
N ILE A 179 -5.77 -4.69 10.63
CA ILE A 179 -5.13 -5.24 9.42
C ILE A 179 -3.62 -4.99 9.45
N ILE A 180 -3.20 -3.82 9.93
CA ILE A 180 -1.80 -3.38 9.88
C ILE A 180 -1.17 -3.42 11.27
N ASN A 181 -1.83 -2.81 12.25
CA ASN A 181 -1.33 -2.67 13.60
C ASN A 181 -2.51 -2.55 14.55
N GLY A 182 -2.60 -3.40 15.57
CA GLY A 182 -3.65 -3.44 16.61
C GLY A 182 -4.77 -2.37 16.52
N ILE A 183 -4.78 -1.42 17.45
CA ILE A 183 -5.70 -0.25 17.43
C ILE A 183 -4.98 1.08 17.61
N ASP A 184 -3.65 1.07 17.56
CA ASP A 184 -2.88 2.30 17.74
C ASP A 184 -3.21 3.31 16.62
N ARG A 185 -3.47 4.55 17.05
CA ARG A 185 -3.92 5.68 16.20
C ARG A 185 -5.14 5.37 15.32
N ALA A 186 -5.97 4.40 15.68
CA ALA A 186 -7.10 3.94 14.85
C ALA A 186 -8.05 5.06 14.42
N GLU A 187 -8.47 5.93 15.35
CA GLU A 187 -9.37 7.04 15.04
C GLU A 187 -8.76 8.05 14.07
N LYS A 188 -7.45 8.33 14.22
CA LYS A 188 -6.71 9.25 13.35
C LYS A 188 -6.64 8.70 11.93
N VAL A 189 -6.30 7.42 11.78
CA VAL A 189 -6.28 6.74 10.47
C VAL A 189 -7.68 6.67 9.87
N ALA A 190 -8.71 6.42 10.69
CA ALA A 190 -10.09 6.40 10.24
C ALA A 190 -10.56 7.77 9.73
N GLY A 191 -10.14 8.86 10.39
CA GLY A 191 -10.38 10.22 9.89
C GLY A 191 -9.78 10.46 8.50
N TYR A 192 -8.54 10.02 8.27
CA TYR A 192 -7.94 10.08 6.93
C TYR A 192 -8.69 9.22 5.91
N ALA A 193 -9.12 8.01 6.30
CA ALA A 193 -9.88 7.12 5.44
C ALA A 193 -11.21 7.74 5.01
N MET A 194 -11.89 8.48 5.90
CA MET A 194 -13.09 9.23 5.54
C MET A 194 -12.80 10.31 4.48
N SER A 195 -11.69 11.04 4.59
CA SER A 195 -11.27 12.03 3.59
C SER A 195 -10.95 11.40 2.23
N PHE A 196 -10.19 10.30 2.22
CA PHE A 196 -9.88 9.57 0.99
C PHE A 196 -11.14 8.94 0.36
N GLN A 197 -12.05 8.42 1.17
CA GLN A 197 -13.33 7.90 0.71
C GLN A 197 -14.15 8.97 -0.03
N ALA A 198 -14.29 10.15 0.57
CA ALA A 198 -14.98 11.28 -0.08
C ALA A 198 -14.31 11.67 -1.40
N ALA A 199 -12.98 11.68 -1.44
CA ALA A 199 -12.23 11.98 -2.67
C ALA A 199 -12.39 10.91 -3.74
N LEU A 200 -12.41 9.62 -3.38
CA LEU A 200 -12.63 8.51 -4.32
C LEU A 200 -14.04 8.58 -4.91
N ILE A 201 -15.05 8.94 -4.11
CA ILE A 201 -16.40 9.19 -4.60
C ILE A 201 -16.41 10.37 -5.58
N ALA A 202 -15.80 11.50 -5.21
CA ALA A 202 -15.71 12.68 -6.08
C ALA A 202 -14.96 12.41 -7.40
N GLY A 203 -13.95 11.55 -7.34
CA GLY A 203 -13.17 11.09 -8.48
C GLY A 203 -13.81 9.94 -9.27
N GLY A 204 -14.96 9.42 -8.83
CA GLY A 204 -15.68 8.35 -9.50
C GLY A 204 -14.89 7.04 -9.56
N TRP A 205 -14.35 6.58 -8.42
CA TRP A 205 -13.72 5.27 -8.32
C TRP A 205 -14.76 4.16 -8.54
N ALA A 206 -14.60 3.40 -9.61
CA ALA A 206 -15.45 2.28 -9.99
C ALA A 206 -14.69 1.26 -10.83
#